data_AF-A0A225UMK0-F1
#
_entry.id   AF-A0A225UMK0-F1
#
_cell.length_a   1.000
_cell.length_b   1.000
_cell.length_c   1.000
_cell.angle_alpha   90.00
_cell.angle_beta   90.00
_cell.angle_gamma   90.00
#
_symmetry.space_group_name_H-M   'P 1'
#
loop_
_entity.id
_entity.type
_entity.pdbx_description
1 polymer ?
#
loop_
_entity_poly.entity_id
_entity_poly.type
_entity_poly.pdbx_seq_one_letter_code
_entity_poly.pdbx_strand_id
1 'polypeptide(L)' 'DQIDMLKEGLVVVVRNSNADIFNGFMRLNVTQWGKLSLHPDGVESTPPPPPSVNTDNNISAVEYELVTVDDADE' A
#
# COMPACT_ATOMS: atom_id res chain seq x y z
N ASP A 1 4.94 -5.74 -18.15
CA ASP A 1 5.61 -4.42 -18.15
C ASP A 1 5.64 -3.77 -16.79
N GLN A 2 4.52 -3.27 -16.23
CA GLN A 2 4.60 -2.54 -14.95
C GLN A 2 4.99 -3.43 -13.76
N ILE A 3 4.61 -4.70 -13.78
CA ILE A 3 5.00 -5.66 -12.74
C ILE A 3 6.50 -5.94 -12.79
N ASP A 4 7.11 -5.95 -13.98
CA ASP A 4 8.52 -6.29 -14.17
C ASP A 4 9.47 -5.24 -13.58
N MET A 5 8.96 -4.06 -13.22
CA MET A 5 9.72 -3.01 -12.54
C MET A 5 9.83 -3.23 -11.02
N LEU A 6 9.04 -4.14 -10.44
CA LEU A 6 9.06 -4.45 -9.00
C LEU A 6 10.22 -5.39 -8.67
N LYS A 7 11.45 -4.85 -8.72
CA LYS A 7 12.67 -5.56 -8.33
C LYS A 7 13.17 -5.06 -6.99
N GLU A 8 13.83 -5.94 -6.25
CA GLU A 8 14.43 -5.61 -4.96
C GLU A 8 15.41 -4.43 -5.06
N GLY A 9 15.41 -3.58 -4.03
CA GLY A 9 16.27 -2.40 -3.94
C GLY A 9 15.78 -1.18 -4.75
N LEU A 10 14.72 -1.30 -5.55
CA LEU A 10 14.12 -0.16 -6.25
C LEU A 10 13.10 0.56 -5.38
N VAL A 11 12.98 1.87 -5.60
CA VAL A 11 11.94 2.71 -5.02
C VAL A 11 10.86 2.92 -6.07
N VAL A 12 9.62 2.60 -5.70
CA VAL A 12 8.46 2.70 -6.58
C VAL A 12 7.43 3.66 -5.96
N VAL A 13 6.88 4.53 -6.80
CA VAL A 13 5.73 5.37 -6.49
C VAL A 13 4.48 4.64 -6.94
N VAL A 14 3.54 4.46 -6.01
CA VAL A 14 2.24 3.83 -6.26
C VAL A 14 1.17 4.90 -6.19
N ARG A 15 0.36 5.03 -7.25
CA ARG A 15 -0.74 6.00 -7.31
C ARG A 15 -2.07 5.31 -7.59
N ASN A 16 -3.12 5.84 -6.98
CA ASN A 16 -4.49 5.34 -7.10
C ASN A 16 -4.58 3.84 -6.76
N SER A 17 -3.90 3.45 -5.68
CA SER A 17 -3.97 2.12 -5.06
C SER A 17 -4.98 2.09 -3.93
N ASN A 18 -5.48 0.91 -3.63
CA ASN A 18 -6.37 0.68 -2.50
C ASN A 18 -5.68 -0.22 -1.46
N ALA A 19 -6.15 -0.15 -0.22
CA ALA A 19 -5.78 -1.09 0.84
C ALA A 19 -7.05 -1.81 1.30
N ASP A 20 -7.08 -3.13 1.10
CA ASP A 20 -8.24 -3.97 1.40
C ASP A 20 -7.85 -5.11 2.34
N ILE A 21 -8.81 -5.59 3.13
CA ILE A 21 -8.63 -6.77 3.98
C ILE A 21 -8.87 -8.03 3.15
N PHE A 22 -7.89 -8.93 3.14
CA PHE A 22 -7.97 -10.23 2.49
C PHE A 22 -7.56 -11.33 3.47
N ASN A 23 -8.47 -12.26 3.76
CA ASN A 23 -8.29 -13.33 4.74
C ASN A 23 -7.81 -12.82 6.11
N GLY A 24 -8.39 -11.73 6.62
CA GLY A 24 -7.99 -11.13 7.89
C GLY A 24 -6.74 -10.24 7.83
N PHE A 25 -6.03 -10.14 6.70
CA PHE A 25 -4.81 -9.34 6.61
C PHE A 25 -4.95 -8.18 5.63
N MET A 26 -4.37 -7.03 5.97
CA MET A 26 -4.35 -5.86 5.09
C MET A 26 -3.40 -6.04 3.90
N ARG A 27 -3.89 -5.77 2.69
CA ARG A 27 -3.14 -5.85 1.44
C ARG A 27 -3.28 -4.56 0.63
N LEU A 28 -2.16 -4.04 0.15
CA LEU A 28 -2.15 -2.99 -0.86
C LEU A 28 -2.38 -3.61 -2.24
N ASN A 29 -3.31 -3.04 -3.02
CA ASN A 29 -3.57 -3.47 -4.39
C ASN A 29 -3.57 -2.30 -5.36
N VAL A 30 -3.24 -2.61 -6.62
CA VAL A 30 -3.21 -1.65 -7.72
C VAL A 30 -4.11 -2.21 -8.81
N THR A 31 -5.15 -1.47 -9.17
CA THR A 31 -6.10 -1.86 -10.22
C THR A 31 -5.66 -1.32 -11.59
N GLN A 32 -6.44 -1.57 -12.65
CA GLN A 32 -6.20 -1.00 -13.98
C GLN A 32 -6.20 0.54 -14.01
N TRP A 33 -6.79 1.18 -13.00
CA TRP A 33 -6.79 2.64 -12.85
C TRP A 33 -5.62 3.17 -12.03
N GLY A 34 -4.83 2.27 -11.44
CA GLY A 34 -3.63 2.57 -10.69
C GLY A 34 -2.40 2.68 -11.59
N LYS A 35 -1.32 3.24 -11.05
CA LYS A 35 -0.04 3.36 -11.75
C LYS A 35 1.12 3.05 -10.83
N LEU A 36 2.03 2.22 -11.34
CA LEU A 36 3.37 2.01 -10.79
C LEU A 36 4.38 2.80 -11.62
N SER A 37 5.29 3.50 -10.96
CA SER A 37 6.41 4.19 -11.59
C SER A 37 7.63 4.17 -10.69
N LEU A 38 8.83 4.12 -11.27
CA LEU A 38 10.06 4.29 -10.50
C LEU A 38 10.17 5.71 -9.95
N HIS A 39 10.72 5.85 -8.74
CA HIS A 39 11.12 7.15 -8.23
C HIS A 39 12.47 7.56 -8.86
N PRO A 40 12.66 8.83 -9.29
CA PRO A 40 11.66 9.89 -9.32
C PRO A 40 10.68 9.73 -10.50
N ASP A 41 9.39 10.03 -10.27
CA ASP A 41 8.32 9.90 -11.28
C ASP A 41 8.03 11.19 -12.06
N GLY A 42 8.79 12.26 -11.81
CA GLY A 42 8.64 13.57 -12.44
C GLY A 42 7.44 14.38 -11.94
N VAL A 43 6.76 13.94 -10.88
CA VAL A 43 5.66 14.68 -10.26
C VAL A 43 6.18 15.47 -9.07
N GLU A 44 5.97 16.79 -9.09
CA GLU A 44 6.51 17.72 -8.07
C GLU A 44 6.04 17.40 -6.63
N SER A 45 4.82 16.86 -6.48
CA SER A 45 4.27 16.49 -5.17
C SER A 45 4.78 15.16 -4.61
N THR A 46 5.57 14.41 -5.38
CA THR A 46 6.18 13.17 -4.89
C THR A 46 7.30 13.51 -3.91
N PRO A 47 7.20 13.12 -2.63
CA PRO A 47 8.28 13.34 -1.68
C PRO A 47 9.48 12.45 -2.04
N PRO A 48 10.70 12.83 -1.60
CA PRO A 48 11.85 11.92 -1.65
C PRO A 48 11.54 10.60 -0.95
N PRO A 49 12.16 9.48 -1.35
CA PRO A 49 11.99 8.22 -0.66
C PRO A 49 12.40 8.34 0.81
N PRO A 50 11.75 7.59 1.70
CA PRO A 50 12.21 7.48 3.07
C PRO A 50 13.64 6.93 3.08
N PRO A 51 14.50 7.40 4.02
CA PRO A 51 15.91 7.01 4.06
C PRO A 51 16.11 5.52 4.38
N SER A 52 15.12 4.88 5.00
CA SER A 52 15.11 3.47 5.36
C SER A 52 13.68 2.94 5.47
N VAL A 53 13.51 1.63 5.25
CA VAL A 53 12.25 0.93 5.51
C VAL A 53 12.22 0.51 6.98
N ASN A 54 11.10 0.78 7.68
CA ASN A 54 10.85 0.23 9.00
C ASN A 54 10.26 -1.18 8.88
N THR A 55 11.09 -2.21 9.04
CA THR A 55 10.69 -3.61 8.91
C THR A 55 9.89 -4.14 10.11
N ASP A 56 9.96 -3.46 11.25
CA ASP A 56 9.28 -3.88 12.48
C ASP A 56 7.78 -3.53 12.43
N ASN A 57 7.40 -2.54 11.61
CA ASN A 57 6.01 -2.11 11.46
C ASN A 57 5.34 -2.74 10.22
N ASN A 58 5.20 -4.07 10.23
CA ASN A 58 4.55 -4.80 9.14
C ASN A 58 3.04 -4.92 9.35
N ILE A 59 2.28 -3.94 8.87
CA ILE A 59 0.81 -3.88 8.96
C ILE A 59 0.14 -5.07 8.25
N SER A 60 0.75 -5.59 7.18
CA SER A 60 0.23 -6.75 6.45
C SER A 60 0.42 -8.09 7.17
N ALA A 61 1.19 -8.12 8.27
CA ALA A 61 1.34 -9.29 9.13
C ALA A 61 0.36 -9.29 10.33
N VAL A 62 -0.39 -8.22 10.51
CA VAL A 62 -1.40 -8.09 11.58
C VAL A 62 -2.73 -8.66 11.09
N GLU A 63 -3.34 -9.50 11.93
CA GLU A 63 -4.69 -10.03 11.69
C GLU A 63 -5.75 -9.06 12.23
N TYR A 64 -6.75 -8.79 11.41
CA TYR A 64 -7.87 -7.90 11.66
C TYR A 64 -9.17 -8.67 11.62
N GLU A 65 -10.02 -8.38 12.60
CA GLU A 65 -11.40 -8.88 12.66
C GLU A 65 -12.36 -7.72 12.42
N LEU A 66 -13.42 -7.99 11.65
CA LEU A 66 -14.50 -7.03 11.47
C LEU A 66 -15.35 -7.01 12.75
N VAL A 67 -15.30 -5.90 13.48
CA VAL A 67 -16.16 -5.67 14.65
C VAL A 67 -17.39 -4.89 14.20
N THR A 68 -18.58 -5.46 14.41
CA THR A 68 -19.83 -4.74 14.29
C THR A 68 -20.02 -3.87 15.53
N VAL A 69 -20.26 -2.57 15.33
CA VAL A 69 -20.82 -1.75 16.40
C VAL A 69 -22.30 -2.09 16.50
N ASP A 70 -22.70 -2.70 17.61
CA ASP A 70 -24.12 -2.78 17.94
C ASP A 70 -24.58 -1.35 18.20
N ASP A 71 -25.46 -0.81 17.34
CA ASP A 71 -26.22 0.41 17.61
C ASP A 71 -27.24 0.10 18.73
N ALA A 72 -26.73 -0.25 19.91
CA ALA A 72 -27.52 -0.48 21.11
C ALA A 72 -27.71 0.85 21.83
N ASP A 73 -28.37 1.82 21.19
CA ASP A 73 -28.98 3.03 21.79
C ASP A 73 -29.78 3.81 20.70
N GLU A 74 -30.80 3.20 20.11
CA GLU A 74 -31.97 3.92 19.52
C GLU A 74 -33.29 3.28 20.00
#